data_AF-A0A183D8I8-F1
#
_entry.id   AF-A0A183D8I8-F1
#
_cell.length_a   1.000
_cell.length_b   1.000
_cell.length_c   1.000
_cell.angle_alpha   90.00
_cell.angle_beta   90.00
_cell.angle_gamma   90.00
#
_symmetry.space_group_name_H-M   'P 1'
#
loop_
_entity.id
_entity.type
_entity.pdbx_description
1 polymer ?
#
loop_
_entity_poly.entity_id
_entity_poly.type
_entity_poly.pdbx_seq_one_letter_code
_entity_poly.pdbx_strand_id
1 'polypeptide(L)'
;MFRLADVKTFEVLFSPFSRSVVEALKTVPSRIYDAERKMWSFSIEDLNVVERALQAVDDVELVLEKIPDHAVKTLQKYSKEMNSRKEPVLDDHIENIYDHSNILQQLDTFLPGVSDVILIEKGNDLLPEKKTNRTVVIMSYDLMVSKRASIIEYDFRAVIFDESHLLKDGQAQRTKAATDIS
;
A
#
# COMPACT_ATOMS: atom_id res chain seq x y z
N MET A 1 15.67 -7.60 2.65
CA MET A 1 14.28 -7.12 2.65
C MET A 1 14.17 -5.94 1.69
N PHE A 2 13.13 -5.92 0.85
CA PHE A 2 12.78 -4.76 0.05
C PHE A 2 11.69 -3.94 0.74
N ARG A 3 11.82 -2.61 0.66
CA ARG A 3 10.83 -1.68 1.21
C ARG A 3 10.49 -0.65 0.16
N LEU A 4 9.21 -0.38 -0.07
CA LEU A 4 8.81 0.71 -0.96
C LEU A 4 9.15 2.06 -0.30
N ALA A 5 9.89 2.91 -1.02
CA ALA A 5 10.17 4.28 -0.59
C ALA A 5 9.09 5.22 -1.12
N ASP A 6 8.77 5.12 -2.40
CA ASP A 6 7.71 5.87 -3.06
C ASP A 6 7.16 5.11 -4.29
N VAL A 7 6.34 5.77 -5.11
CA VAL A 7 5.71 5.16 -6.30
C VAL A 7 6.70 4.81 -7.42
N LYS A 8 7.94 5.34 -7.37
CA LYS A 8 8.99 5.14 -8.37
C LYS A 8 10.17 4.33 -7.84
N THR A 9 10.41 4.31 -6.53
CA THR A 9 11.62 3.76 -5.94
C THR A 9 11.36 2.83 -4.75
N PHE A 10 12.27 1.87 -4.58
CA PHE A 10 12.31 0.98 -3.43
C PHE A 10 13.70 0.94 -2.80
N GLU A 11 13.76 0.67 -1.51
CA GLU A 11 14.95 0.56 -0.68
C GLU A 11 15.33 -0.91 -0.47
N VAL A 12 16.64 -1.18 -0.48
CA VAL A 12 17.19 -2.50 -0.13
C VAL A 12 17.81 -2.43 1.25
N LEU A 13 17.20 -3.16 2.19
CA LEU A 13 17.70 -3.33 3.55
C LEU A 13 18.28 -4.72 3.71
N PHE A 14 19.51 -4.80 4.23
CA PHE A 14 20.17 -6.04 4.55
C PHE A 14 20.98 -5.90 5.84
N SER A 15 20.99 -6.98 6.61
CA SER A 15 21.77 -7.13 7.84
C SER A 15 22.12 -8.61 7.99
N PRO A 16 23.35 -8.96 8.38
CA PRO A 16 24.47 -8.06 8.67
C PRO A 16 25.05 -7.41 7.41
N PHE A 17 25.92 -6.42 7.59
CA PHE A 17 26.64 -5.80 6.47
C PHE A 17 27.46 -6.85 5.70
N SER A 18 27.29 -6.88 4.38
CA SER A 18 28.07 -7.72 3.46
C SER A 18 28.66 -6.88 2.33
N ARG A 19 29.97 -7.02 2.09
CA ARG A 19 30.66 -6.33 1.00
C ARG A 19 30.18 -6.84 -0.36
N SER A 20 30.00 -8.15 -0.51
CA SER A 20 29.58 -8.81 -1.74
C SER A 20 28.18 -8.35 -2.16
N VAL A 21 27.27 -8.18 -1.20
CA VAL A 21 25.95 -7.57 -1.44
C VAL A 21 26.08 -6.12 -1.92
N VAL A 22 26.93 -5.31 -1.27
CA VAL A 22 27.15 -3.92 -1.71
C VAL A 22 27.75 -3.85 -3.12
N GLU A 23 28.67 -4.75 -3.46
CA GLU A 23 29.28 -4.82 -4.78
C GLU A 23 28.24 -5.22 -5.85
N ALA A 24 27.39 -6.19 -5.56
CA ALA A 24 26.26 -6.55 -6.43
C ALA A 24 25.30 -5.37 -6.64
N LEU A 25 24.90 -4.69 -5.56
CA LEU A 25 24.02 -3.51 -5.63
C LEU A 25 24.63 -2.35 -6.44
N LYS A 26 25.97 -2.18 -6.39
CA LYS A 26 26.68 -1.18 -7.20
C LYS A 26 26.61 -1.43 -8.70
N THR A 27 26.33 -2.66 -9.14
CA THR A 27 26.19 -2.99 -10.58
C THR A 27 24.90 -2.48 -11.20
N VAL A 28 23.88 -2.17 -10.39
CA VAL A 28 22.57 -1.78 -10.89
C VAL A 28 22.61 -0.32 -11.38
N PRO A 29 22.09 -0.02 -12.59
CA PRO A 29 22.15 1.33 -13.16
C PRO A 29 21.39 2.39 -12.36
N SER A 30 20.17 2.09 -11.89
CA SER A 30 19.34 3.04 -11.13
C SER A 30 19.72 3.24 -9.67
N ARG A 31 20.89 2.73 -9.23
CA ARG A 31 21.31 2.81 -7.84
C ARG A 31 21.43 4.26 -7.37
N ILE A 32 20.91 4.51 -6.18
CA ILE A 32 21.10 5.74 -5.43
C ILE A 32 21.51 5.34 -4.03
N TYR A 33 22.59 5.95 -3.52
CA TYR A 33 23.04 5.73 -2.15
C TYR A 33 22.87 6.99 -1.33
N ASP A 34 22.06 6.91 -0.30
CA ASP A 34 21.91 7.93 0.73
C ASP A 34 22.94 7.69 1.83
N ALA A 35 23.93 8.58 1.96
CA ALA A 35 25.00 8.44 2.94
C ALA A 35 24.56 8.75 4.38
N GLU A 36 23.53 9.58 4.56
CA GLU A 36 22.98 9.93 5.86
C GLU A 36 22.18 8.77 6.44
N ARG A 37 21.30 8.20 5.62
CA ARG A 37 20.46 7.03 5.97
C ARG A 37 21.20 5.69 5.80
N LYS A 38 22.40 5.71 5.20
CA LYS A 38 23.19 4.53 4.81
C LYS A 38 22.35 3.52 4.01
N MET A 39 21.57 4.04 3.06
CA MET A 39 20.53 3.27 2.39
C MET A 39 20.71 3.27 0.87
N TRP A 40 20.48 2.10 0.27
CA TRP A 40 20.42 1.93 -1.17
C TRP A 40 18.97 1.99 -1.63
N SER A 41 18.71 2.82 -2.63
CA SER A 41 17.43 2.86 -3.34
C SER A 41 17.62 2.65 -4.85
N PHE A 42 16.59 2.12 -5.49
CA PHE A 42 16.57 1.75 -6.91
C PHE A 42 15.22 2.07 -7.53
N SER A 43 15.18 2.24 -8.85
CA SER A 43 13.93 2.36 -9.59
C SER A 43 13.12 1.06 -9.50
N ILE A 44 11.80 1.16 -9.37
CA ILE A 44 10.88 0.01 -9.39
C ILE A 44 10.94 -0.76 -10.71
N GLU A 45 11.41 -0.13 -11.78
CA GLU A 45 11.63 -0.78 -13.09
C GLU A 45 12.81 -1.76 -13.05
N ASP A 46 13.80 -1.51 -12.17
CA ASP A 46 15.00 -2.33 -12.00
C ASP A 46 14.85 -3.39 -10.89
N LEU A 47 13.66 -3.58 -10.30
CA LEU A 47 13.45 -4.56 -9.22
C LEU A 47 13.97 -5.96 -9.59
N ASN A 48 13.64 -6.45 -10.79
CA ASN A 48 14.11 -7.75 -11.28
C ASN A 48 15.63 -7.77 -11.51
N VAL A 49 16.25 -6.64 -11.83
CA VAL A 49 17.70 -6.53 -12.02
C VAL A 49 18.40 -6.62 -10.67
N VAL A 50 17.87 -5.91 -9.66
CA VAL A 50 18.36 -5.97 -8.27
C VAL A 50 18.20 -7.39 -7.71
N GLU A 51 17.05 -8.04 -7.89
CA GLU A 51 16.84 -9.43 -7.45
C GLU A 51 17.88 -10.38 -8.05
N ARG A 52 18.13 -10.29 -9.36
CA ARG A 52 19.14 -11.14 -10.02
C ARG A 52 20.54 -10.84 -9.54
N ALA A 53 20.89 -9.57 -9.36
CA ALA A 53 22.20 -9.19 -8.84
C ALA A 53 22.45 -9.76 -7.44
N LEU A 54 21.42 -9.74 -6.58
CA LEU A 54 21.50 -10.33 -5.25
C LEU A 54 21.53 -11.86 -5.29
N GLN A 55 20.73 -12.50 -6.15
CA GLN A 55 20.74 -13.96 -6.30
C GLN A 55 22.06 -14.53 -6.87
N ALA A 56 22.84 -13.71 -7.58
CA ALA A 56 24.14 -14.10 -8.11
C ALA A 56 25.26 -14.06 -7.06
N VAL A 57 24.99 -13.55 -5.86
CA VAL A 57 25.93 -13.57 -4.73
C VAL A 57 25.88 -14.96 -4.10
N ASP A 58 26.97 -15.72 -4.24
CA ASP A 58 27.06 -17.13 -3.81
C ASP A 58 27.88 -17.34 -2.52
N ASP A 59 28.56 -16.30 -2.05
CA ASP A 59 29.41 -16.34 -0.86
C ASP A 59 28.66 -16.00 0.45
N VAL A 60 27.37 -15.65 0.35
CA VAL A 60 26.50 -15.34 1.49
C VAL A 60 25.14 -16.03 1.32
N GLU A 61 24.62 -16.63 2.39
CA GLU A 61 23.25 -17.14 2.41
C GLU A 61 22.25 -15.97 2.47
N LEU A 62 21.52 -15.74 1.37
CA LEU A 62 20.57 -14.65 1.25
C LEU A 62 19.12 -15.14 1.34
N VAL A 63 18.40 -14.62 2.34
CA VAL A 63 16.94 -14.75 2.41
C VAL A 63 16.31 -13.48 1.85
N LEU A 64 15.82 -13.58 0.60
CA LEU A 64 15.18 -12.47 -0.10
C LEU A 64 13.67 -12.49 0.15
N GLU A 65 13.19 -11.54 0.95
CA GLU A 65 11.77 -11.23 1.05
C GLU A 65 11.32 -10.40 -0.16
N LYS A 66 10.53 -11.02 -1.03
CA LYS A 66 10.05 -10.40 -2.27
C LYS A 66 8.89 -9.44 -2.02
N ILE A 67 8.81 -8.40 -2.84
CA ILE A 67 7.59 -7.61 -2.97
C ILE A 67 6.58 -8.47 -3.74
N PRO A 68 5.31 -8.58 -3.31
CA PRO A 68 4.31 -9.36 -4.03
C PRO A 68 4.15 -8.91 -5.49
N ASP A 69 4.10 -9.87 -6.42
CA ASP A 69 4.07 -9.60 -7.88
C ASP A 69 2.97 -8.63 -8.31
N HIS A 70 1.81 -8.68 -7.67
CA HIS A 70 0.70 -7.78 -7.98
C HIS A 70 1.05 -6.33 -7.64
N ALA A 71 1.69 -6.08 -6.49
CA ALA A 71 2.14 -4.75 -6.08
C ALA A 71 3.21 -4.22 -7.06
N VAL A 72 4.17 -5.07 -7.45
CA VAL A 72 5.21 -4.71 -8.43
C VAL A 72 4.59 -4.30 -9.77
N LYS A 73 3.69 -5.13 -10.32
CA LYS A 73 3.02 -4.86 -11.60
C LYS A 73 2.24 -3.55 -11.56
N THR A 74 1.50 -3.31 -10.47
CA THR A 74 0.73 -2.08 -10.31
C THR A 74 1.64 -0.87 -10.24
N LEU A 75 2.70 -0.90 -9.43
CA LEU A 75 3.65 0.22 -9.31
C LEU A 75 4.38 0.51 -10.63
N GLN A 76 4.79 -0.54 -11.36
CA GLN A 76 5.41 -0.37 -12.68
C GLN A 76 4.45 0.25 -13.70
N LYS A 77 3.17 -0.13 -13.67
CA LYS A 77 2.14 0.51 -14.50
C LYS A 77 2.00 2.00 -14.15
N TYR A 78 1.84 2.33 -12.87
CA TYR A 78 1.71 3.72 -12.40
C TYR A 78 2.95 4.56 -12.72
N SER A 79 4.16 4.02 -12.53
CA SER A 79 5.42 4.73 -12.83
C SER A 79 5.48 5.13 -14.30
N LYS A 80 5.11 4.21 -15.21
CA LYS A 80 5.03 4.48 -16.66
C LYS A 80 3.97 5.51 -17.01
N GLU A 81 2.78 5.39 -16.43
CA GLU A 81 1.69 6.35 -16.66
C GLU A 81 2.06 7.75 -16.16
N MET A 82 2.71 7.88 -15.01
CA MET A 82 3.18 9.18 -14.48
C MET A 82 4.29 9.80 -15.30
N ASN A 83 5.23 9.01 -15.83
CA ASN A 83 6.26 9.55 -16.74
C ASN A 83 5.66 10.02 -18.08
N SER A 84 4.46 9.56 -18.43
CA SER A 84 3.73 9.97 -19.65
C SER A 84 2.77 11.16 -19.46
N ARG A 85 2.33 11.44 -18.22
CA ARG A 85 1.46 12.58 -17.93
C ARG A 85 2.31 13.82 -17.66
N LYS A 86 2.07 14.90 -18.41
CA LYS A 86 2.49 16.25 -18.00
C LYS A 86 1.77 16.59 -16.70
N GLU A 87 2.45 17.24 -15.76
CA GLU A 87 1.86 17.67 -14.48
C GLU A 87 0.48 18.31 -14.71
N PRO A 88 -0.59 17.82 -14.06
CA PRO A 88 -1.91 18.41 -14.20
C PRO A 88 -1.91 19.80 -13.56
N VAL A 89 -2.45 20.78 -14.28
CA VAL A 89 -2.81 22.09 -13.73
C VAL A 89 -3.85 21.85 -12.62
N LEU A 90 -3.62 22.42 -11.44
CA LEU A 90 -4.30 22.08 -10.19
C LEU A 90 -5.83 22.30 -10.18
N ASP A 91 -6.41 22.94 -11.19
CA ASP A 91 -7.79 23.42 -11.13
C ASP A 91 -8.85 22.36 -11.50
N ASP A 92 -8.49 21.28 -12.20
CA ASP A 92 -9.49 20.36 -12.78
C ASP A 92 -9.84 19.13 -11.90
N HIS A 93 -9.22 18.94 -10.73
CA HIS A 93 -9.33 17.70 -9.96
C HIS A 93 -10.24 17.74 -8.71
N ILE A 94 -10.85 18.89 -8.39
CA ILE A 94 -11.61 19.02 -7.14
C ILE A 94 -13.01 18.36 -7.24
N GLU A 95 -13.57 18.14 -8.44
CA GLU A 95 -14.93 17.59 -8.57
C GLU A 95 -15.02 16.05 -8.70
N ASN A 96 -13.91 15.32 -8.93
CA ASN A 96 -13.94 13.87 -9.19
C ASN A 96 -13.71 12.96 -7.97
N ILE A 97 -13.71 13.51 -6.76
CA ILE A 97 -13.38 12.77 -5.52
C ILE A 97 -14.60 12.08 -4.89
N TYR A 98 -15.83 12.38 -5.35
CA TYR A 98 -17.07 11.81 -4.81
C TYR A 98 -17.79 10.85 -5.76
N ASP A 99 -17.09 10.21 -6.69
CA ASP A 99 -17.69 9.16 -7.50
C ASP A 99 -17.29 7.77 -6.97
N HIS A 100 -18.29 6.98 -6.56
CA HIS A 100 -18.14 5.57 -6.20
C HIS A 100 -17.42 4.77 -7.31
N SER A 101 -17.43 5.27 -8.55
CA SER A 101 -16.67 4.70 -9.67
C SER A 101 -15.15 4.65 -9.43
N ASN A 102 -14.57 5.65 -8.75
CA ASN A 102 -13.12 5.73 -8.53
C ASN A 102 -12.64 4.65 -7.55
N ILE A 103 -13.35 4.50 -6.43
CA ILE A 103 -13.03 3.49 -5.42
C ILE A 103 -13.15 2.07 -6.02
N LEU A 104 -14.19 1.79 -6.79
CA LEU A 104 -14.36 0.49 -7.44
C LEU A 104 -13.25 0.22 -8.48
N GLN A 105 -12.87 1.23 -9.27
CA GLN A 105 -11.77 1.11 -10.24
C GLN A 105 -10.43 0.84 -9.53
N GLN A 106 -10.18 1.53 -8.41
CA GLN A 106 -8.98 1.31 -7.61
C GLN A 106 -8.98 -0.09 -7.01
N LEU A 107 -10.09 -0.55 -6.44
CA LEU A 107 -10.19 -1.90 -5.89
C LEU A 107 -9.97 -2.98 -6.95
N ASP A 108 -10.53 -2.84 -8.15
CA ASP A 108 -10.24 -3.77 -9.25
C ASP A 108 -8.75 -3.75 -9.65
N THR A 109 -8.13 -2.56 -9.64
CA THR A 109 -6.72 -2.39 -9.99
C THR A 109 -5.77 -2.96 -8.95
N PHE A 110 -6.01 -2.69 -7.66
CA PHE A 110 -5.10 -3.03 -6.56
C PHE A 110 -5.44 -4.37 -5.90
N LEU A 111 -6.70 -4.77 -5.91
CA LEU A 111 -7.24 -5.96 -5.27
C LEU A 111 -8.18 -6.73 -6.22
N PRO A 112 -7.71 -7.22 -7.39
CA PRO A 112 -8.55 -7.93 -8.38
C PRO A 112 -9.18 -9.23 -7.87
N GLY A 113 -8.73 -9.72 -6.71
CA GLY A 113 -9.33 -10.85 -6.00
C GLY A 113 -10.56 -10.48 -5.18
N VAL A 114 -10.89 -9.20 -5.03
CA VAL A 114 -12.12 -8.74 -4.37
C VAL A 114 -13.25 -8.85 -5.37
N SER A 115 -14.33 -9.53 -4.98
CA SER A 115 -15.53 -9.67 -5.80
C SER A 115 -16.79 -9.15 -5.14
N ASP A 116 -16.70 -8.81 -3.85
CA ASP A 116 -17.85 -8.41 -3.04
C ASP A 116 -17.52 -7.11 -2.32
N VAL A 117 -17.85 -5.98 -2.96
CA VAL A 117 -17.65 -4.64 -2.38
C VAL A 117 -18.99 -4.15 -1.86
N ILE A 118 -19.07 -3.95 -0.54
CA ILE A 118 -20.30 -3.57 0.15
C ILE A 118 -20.11 -2.14 0.67
N LEU A 119 -20.90 -1.22 0.14
CA LEU A 119 -20.97 0.14 0.63
C LEU A 119 -22.09 0.23 1.68
N ILE A 120 -21.73 0.66 2.89
CA ILE A 120 -22.68 0.98 3.96
C ILE A 120 -22.94 2.48 3.87
N GLU A 121 -24.17 2.86 3.53
CA GLU A 121 -24.58 4.26 3.38
C GLU A 121 -25.46 4.72 4.55
N LYS A 122 -26.11 3.79 5.25
CA LYS A 122 -27.09 4.08 6.30
C LYS A 122 -26.82 3.28 7.56
N GLY A 123 -27.26 3.82 8.70
CA GLY A 123 -27.12 3.19 10.00
C GLY A 123 -27.82 1.84 10.13
N ASN A 124 -28.84 1.55 9.30
CA ASN A 124 -29.56 0.28 9.30
C ASN A 124 -29.04 -0.74 8.28
N ASP A 125 -28.09 -0.36 7.42
CA ASP A 125 -27.49 -1.30 6.47
C ASP A 125 -26.70 -2.36 7.24
N LEU A 126 -26.80 -3.62 6.80
CA LEU A 126 -26.19 -4.75 7.49
C LEU A 126 -24.74 -4.94 7.05
N LEU A 127 -23.89 -5.40 7.97
CA LEU A 127 -22.60 -5.97 7.59
C LEU A 127 -22.84 -7.30 6.85
N PRO A 128 -21.93 -7.71 5.94
CA PRO A 128 -22.00 -9.00 5.27
C PRO A 128 -22.14 -10.16 6.27
N GLU A 129 -22.93 -11.18 5.95
CA GLU A 129 -23.01 -12.38 6.79
C GLU A 129 -21.75 -13.27 6.68
N LYS A 130 -21.09 -13.26 5.52
CA LYS A 130 -19.94 -14.12 5.22
C LYS A 130 -18.63 -13.34 5.28
N LYS A 131 -17.75 -13.79 6.17
CA LYS A 131 -16.33 -13.35 6.21
C LYS A 131 -15.55 -14.09 5.14
N THR A 132 -15.25 -13.43 4.02
CA THR A 132 -14.36 -13.96 2.98
C THR A 132 -13.18 -13.04 2.76
N ASN A 133 -12.07 -13.56 2.23
CA ASN A 133 -10.93 -12.74 1.79
C ASN A 133 -11.19 -12.00 0.46
N ARG A 134 -12.42 -12.05 -0.06
CA ARG A 134 -12.85 -11.40 -1.30
C ARG A 134 -13.90 -10.31 -1.05
N THR A 135 -14.19 -10.02 0.22
CA THR A 135 -15.20 -9.06 0.65
C THR A 135 -14.52 -7.80 1.21
N VAL A 136 -14.92 -6.64 0.71
CA VAL A 136 -14.50 -5.32 1.21
C VAL A 136 -15.73 -4.56 1.64
N VAL A 137 -15.69 -3.98 2.85
CA VAL A 137 -16.77 -3.13 3.37
C VAL A 137 -16.25 -1.70 3.43
N ILE A 138 -17.02 -0.76 2.90
CA ILE A 138 -16.67 0.66 2.84
C ILE A 138 -17.76 1.44 3.58
N MET A 139 -17.35 2.33 4.47
CA MET A 139 -18.27 3.17 5.23
C MET A 139 -17.60 4.46 5.70
N SER A 140 -18.40 5.47 6.02
CA SER A 140 -17.90 6.72 6.62
C SER A 140 -17.52 6.54 8.09
N TYR A 141 -16.72 7.48 8.62
CA TYR A 141 -16.38 7.51 10.05
C TYR A 141 -17.61 7.60 10.97
N ASP A 142 -18.65 8.33 10.57
CA ASP A 142 -19.88 8.46 11.39
C ASP A 142 -20.62 7.11 11.47
N LEU A 143 -20.68 6.38 10.34
CA LEU A 143 -21.26 5.04 10.32
C LEU A 143 -20.43 4.05 11.12
N MET A 144 -19.10 4.12 11.03
CA MET A 144 -18.19 3.32 11.86
C MET A 144 -18.43 3.56 13.36
N VAL A 145 -18.59 4.82 13.79
CA VAL A 145 -18.93 5.15 15.18
C VAL A 145 -20.26 4.52 15.57
N SER A 146 -21.29 4.66 14.72
CA SER A 146 -22.62 4.12 15.01
C SER A 146 -22.66 2.58 15.05
N LYS A 147 -21.78 1.91 14.29
CA LYS A 147 -21.72 0.46 14.13
C LYS A 147 -20.60 -0.21 14.93
N ARG A 148 -19.91 0.53 15.80
CA ARG A 148 -18.72 0.05 16.55
C ARG A 148 -18.89 -1.35 17.14
N ALA A 149 -19.99 -1.61 17.86
CA ALA A 149 -20.24 -2.92 18.47
C ALA A 149 -20.32 -4.05 17.44
N SER A 150 -21.06 -3.83 16.35
CA SER A 150 -21.19 -4.80 15.26
C SER A 150 -19.88 -5.02 14.51
N ILE A 151 -19.04 -3.98 14.36
CA ILE A 151 -17.73 -4.10 13.72
C ILE A 151 -16.77 -4.92 14.58
N ILE A 152 -16.76 -4.70 15.89
CA ILE A 152 -15.97 -5.49 16.85
C ILE A 152 -16.42 -6.95 16.84
N GLU A 153 -17.73 -7.22 16.89
CA GLU A 153 -18.27 -8.57 16.81
C GLU A 153 -17.96 -9.23 15.45
N TYR A 154 -18.00 -8.44 14.37
CA TYR A 154 -17.63 -8.90 13.05
C TYR A 154 -16.12 -9.15 12.89
N ASP A 155 -15.26 -8.72 13.83
CA ASP A 155 -13.85 -9.12 13.90
C ASP A 155 -13.13 -9.06 12.53
N PHE A 156 -13.06 -7.84 11.97
CA PHE A 156 -12.39 -7.61 10.69
C PHE A 156 -10.89 -7.91 10.81
N ARG A 157 -10.36 -8.70 9.87
CA ARG A 157 -8.92 -9.05 9.86
C ARG A 157 -8.00 -7.89 9.49
N ALA A 158 -8.54 -6.90 8.79
CA ALA A 158 -7.83 -5.71 8.37
C ALA A 158 -8.81 -4.55 8.31
N VAL A 159 -8.40 -3.40 8.85
CA VAL A 159 -9.16 -2.15 8.85
C VAL A 159 -8.22 -1.06 8.33
N ILE A 160 -8.68 -0.31 7.34
CA ILE A 160 -7.92 0.78 6.71
C ILE A 160 -8.68 2.07 6.94
N PHE A 161 -8.00 3.04 7.56
CA PHE A 161 -8.53 4.38 7.81
C PHE A 161 -7.99 5.33 6.75
N ASP A 162 -8.82 5.64 5.77
CA ASP A 162 -8.50 6.68 4.80
C ASP A 162 -8.62 8.07 5.47
N GLU A 163 -7.77 9.01 5.06
CA GLU A 163 -7.64 10.33 5.68
C GLU A 163 -7.48 10.27 7.21
N SER A 164 -6.61 9.37 7.68
CA SER A 164 -6.35 9.11 9.12
C SER A 164 -5.97 10.35 9.94
N HIS A 165 -5.57 11.45 9.30
CA HIS A 165 -5.37 12.76 9.95
C HIS A 165 -6.64 13.28 10.67
N LEU A 166 -7.82 12.76 10.33
CA LEU A 166 -9.09 13.01 11.03
C LEU A 166 -9.17 12.33 12.41
N LEU A 167 -8.36 11.31 12.70
CA LEU A 167 -8.34 10.52 13.93
C LEU A 167 -7.32 11.01 14.98
N LYS A 168 -6.84 12.25 14.88
CA LYS A 168 -5.77 12.77 15.75
C LYS A 168 -6.21 13.16 17.17
N ASP A 169 -7.50 13.40 17.38
CA ASP A 169 -8.02 13.80 18.69
C ASP A 169 -8.51 12.59 19.48
N GLY A 170 -7.76 12.17 20.51
CA GLY A 170 -8.10 11.03 21.36
C GLY A 170 -9.43 11.15 22.12
N GLN A 171 -10.01 12.36 22.24
CA GLN A 171 -11.32 12.54 22.88
C GLN A 171 -12.49 12.36 21.91
N ALA A 172 -12.26 12.55 20.61
CA ALA A 172 -13.30 12.42 19.59
C ALA A 172 -13.85 10.99 19.51
N GLN A 173 -15.16 10.87 19.28
CA GLN A 173 -15.85 9.58 19.20
C GLN A 173 -15.28 8.68 18.10
N ARG A 174 -14.96 9.25 16.93
CA ARG A 174 -14.33 8.53 15.81
C ARG A 174 -12.97 7.94 16.16
N THR A 175 -12.14 8.67 16.90
CA THR A 175 -10.82 8.18 17.33
C THR A 175 -10.96 7.04 18.33
N LYS A 176 -11.88 7.17 19.29
CA LYS A 176 -12.19 6.10 20.26
C LYS A 176 -12.75 4.86 19.57
N ALA A 177 -13.64 5.04 18.59
CA ALA A 177 -14.19 3.92 17.82
C ALA A 177 -13.11 3.24 16.96
N ALA A 178 -12.28 4.01 16.26
CA ALA A 178 -11.17 3.48 15.46
C ALA A 178 -10.19 2.68 16.33
N THR A 179 -9.83 3.20 17.51
CA THR A 179 -8.91 2.55 18.46
C THR A 179 -9.45 1.22 18.98
N ASP A 180 -10.77 1.12 19.20
CA ASP A 180 -11.39 -0.13 19.65
C ASP A 180 -11.50 -1.20 18.57
N ILE A 181 -11.60 -0.76 17.31
CA ILE A 181 -11.81 -1.62 16.15
C ILE A 181 -10.48 -2.16 15.60
N SER A 182 -9.38 -1.43 15.81
CA SER A 182 -8.01 -1.77 15.35
C SER A 182 -7.23 -2.59 16.36
#